data_AF-A0A5E4SGP4-F1
#
_entry.id   AF-A0A5E4SGP4-F1
#
_cell.length_a   1.000
_cell.length_b   1.000
_cell.length_c   1.000
_cell.angle_alpha   90.00
_cell.angle_beta   90.00
_cell.angle_gamma   90.00
#
_symmetry.space_group_name_H-M   'P 1'
#
loop_
_entity.id
_entity.type
_entity.pdbx_description
1 polymer ?
#
loop_
_entity_poly.entity_id
_entity_poly.type
_entity_poly.pdbx_seq_one_letter_code
_entity_poly.pdbx_strand_id
1 'polypeptide(L)'
;MAREYTPRYRQTINAVSAPEPRLLLLQIDHPDLAVPVRVVCDTQDVTSNGNVYTAMAFGCSIPDDQEGQLPQAQLEIDNVGRELTQWLEVSQGGLGATATFSEILRSVPDHVEWGITMDMSRISMTQQKVSATLGFPDTLNQQGVAMQFRPDTAPGLF
;
A
#
# COMPACT_ATOMS: atom_id res chain seq x y z
N MET A 1 -2.37 2.21 -19.51
CA MET A 1 -2.77 3.63 -19.61
C MET A 1 -1.51 4.49 -19.60
N ALA A 2 -1.42 5.50 -20.45
CA ALA A 2 -0.27 6.43 -20.46
C ALA A 2 -0.30 7.25 -19.16
N ARG A 3 0.81 7.26 -18.42
CA ARG A 3 0.91 8.00 -17.15
C ARG A 3 1.20 9.48 -17.45
N GLU A 4 0.29 10.36 -17.07
CA GLU A 4 0.45 11.81 -17.25
C GLU A 4 1.23 12.42 -16.07
N TYR A 5 2.55 12.45 -16.21
CA TYR A 5 3.44 13.11 -15.26
C TYR A 5 3.61 14.61 -15.55
N THR A 6 3.86 15.42 -14.52
CA THR A 6 4.19 16.83 -14.73
C THR A 6 5.51 17.00 -15.50
N PRO A 7 5.70 18.10 -16.24
CA PRO A 7 6.96 18.36 -16.94
C PRO A 7 8.17 18.38 -16.01
N ARG A 8 8.00 18.85 -14.77
CA ARG A 8 9.05 18.88 -13.76
C ARG A 8 9.44 17.48 -13.32
N TYR A 9 8.47 16.61 -13.00
CA TYR A 9 8.72 15.22 -12.66
C TYR A 9 9.45 14.48 -13.79
N ARG A 10 9.01 14.69 -15.05
CA ARG A 10 9.67 14.12 -16.23
C ARG A 10 11.11 14.60 -16.40
N GLN A 11 11.40 15.86 -16.09
CA GLN A 11 12.77 16.37 -16.14
C GLN A 11 13.63 15.72 -15.05
N THR A 12 13.11 15.63 -13.82
CA THR A 12 13.82 15.04 -12.68
C THR A 12 14.14 13.56 -12.89
N ILE A 13 13.18 12.75 -13.37
CA ILE A 13 13.41 11.30 -13.58
C ILE A 13 14.38 11.00 -14.72
N ASN A 14 14.43 11.85 -15.75
CA ASN A 14 15.32 11.68 -16.90
C ASN A 14 16.69 12.35 -16.71
N ALA A 15 16.85 13.19 -15.68
CA ALA A 15 18.10 13.87 -15.41
C ALA A 15 19.13 12.90 -14.81
N VAL A 16 20.33 12.88 -15.39
CA VAL A 16 21.48 12.12 -14.84
C VAL A 16 21.87 12.64 -13.46
N SER A 17 21.74 13.95 -13.25
CA SER A 17 21.86 14.60 -11.94
C SER A 17 20.54 15.32 -11.66
N ALA A 18 19.64 14.60 -10.99
CA ALA A 18 18.37 15.15 -10.59
C ALA A 18 18.57 16.21 -9.50
N PRO A 19 17.98 17.41 -9.62
CA PRO A 19 18.09 18.45 -8.61
C PRO A 19 17.38 18.07 -7.29
N GLU A 20 16.44 17.14 -7.34
CA GLU A 20 15.72 16.62 -6.18
C GLU A 20 15.35 15.14 -6.37
N PRO A 21 15.26 14.34 -5.30
CA PRO A 21 14.79 12.97 -5.39
C PRO A 21 13.25 12.91 -5.48
N ARG A 22 12.73 11.89 -6.18
CA ARG A 22 11.33 11.46 -6.04
C ARG A 22 11.16 10.76 -4.69
N LEU A 23 10.05 11.02 -4.01
CA LEU A 23 9.71 10.36 -2.76
C LEU A 23 8.51 9.45 -2.98
N LEU A 24 8.57 8.26 -2.40
CA LEU A 24 7.46 7.32 -2.37
C LEU A 24 6.80 7.41 -1.00
N LEU A 25 5.55 7.83 -0.99
CA LEU A 25 4.66 7.80 0.15
C LEU A 25 3.89 6.49 0.15
N LEU A 26 3.70 5.94 1.33
CA LEU A 26 2.86 4.79 1.58
C LEU A 26 1.90 5.14 2.70
N GLN A 27 0.61 4.99 2.43
CA GLN A 27 -0.45 5.05 3.41
C GLN A 27 -1.10 3.68 3.53
N ILE A 28 -1.18 3.15 4.75
CA ILE A 28 -1.88 1.91 5.06
C ILE A 28 -3.14 2.27 5.84
N ASP A 29 -4.27 1.95 5.23
CA ASP A 29 -5.60 2.13 5.81
C ASP A 29 -6.18 0.77 6.23
N HIS A 30 -6.92 0.75 7.35
CA HIS A 30 -7.62 -0.44 7.85
C HIS A 30 -8.91 0.00 8.55
N PRO A 31 -10.04 -0.74 8.41
CA PRO A 31 -11.32 -0.36 9.04
C PRO A 31 -11.26 -0.25 10.56
N ASP A 32 -10.43 -1.08 11.22
CA ASP A 32 -10.27 -1.04 12.68
C ASP A 32 -9.28 0.03 13.18
N LEU A 33 -8.64 0.79 12.27
CA LEU A 33 -7.73 1.87 12.63
C LEU A 33 -8.44 3.22 12.67
N ALA A 34 -8.30 3.95 13.78
CA ALA A 34 -8.74 5.34 13.87
C ALA A 34 -7.82 6.31 13.11
N VAL A 35 -6.53 5.97 13.00
CA VAL A 35 -5.53 6.77 12.28
C VAL A 35 -4.75 5.82 11.35
N PRO A 36 -4.65 6.13 10.05
CA PRO A 36 -3.90 5.30 9.12
C PRO A 36 -2.39 5.45 9.34
N VAL A 37 -1.64 4.39 9.02
CA VAL A 37 -0.18 4.42 9.12
C VAL A 37 0.37 5.09 7.86
N ARG A 38 1.25 6.09 8.04
CA ARG A 38 1.80 6.90 6.96
C ARG A 38 3.31 6.92 7.04
N VAL A 39 3.96 6.41 6.00
CA VAL A 39 5.41 6.30 5.93
C VAL A 39 5.94 6.83 4.61
N VAL A 40 7.12 7.42 4.62
CA VAL A 40 7.83 7.92 3.44
C VAL A 40 9.20 7.27 3.33
N CYS A 41 9.55 6.82 2.13
CA CYS A 41 10.86 6.25 1.83
C CYS A 41 11.92 7.35 1.73
N ASP A 42 12.26 7.93 2.87
CA ASP A 42 13.17 9.04 3.01
C ASP A 42 13.83 9.05 4.40
N THR A 43 14.83 9.92 4.59
CA THR A 43 15.51 10.10 5.89
C THR A 43 14.86 11.16 6.78
N GLN A 44 13.88 11.92 6.25
CA GLN A 44 13.18 12.98 6.96
C GLN A 44 11.66 12.83 6.82
N ASP A 45 10.94 13.22 7.86
CA ASP A 45 9.48 13.27 7.81
C ASP A 45 9.03 14.30 6.77
N VAL A 46 7.96 13.98 6.05
CA VAL A 46 7.39 14.86 5.03
C VAL A 46 5.92 15.07 5.33
N THR A 47 5.47 16.32 5.25
CA THR A 47 4.04 16.63 5.31
C THR A 47 3.51 16.78 3.89
N SER A 48 2.51 15.99 3.53
CA SER A 48 1.82 16.05 2.24
C SER A 48 0.32 16.10 2.47
N ASN A 49 -0.36 17.06 1.84
CA ASN A 49 -1.82 17.23 1.93
C ASN A 49 -2.33 17.33 3.39
N GLY A 50 -1.55 17.98 4.26
CA GLY A 50 -1.86 18.14 5.68
C GLY A 50 -1.62 16.89 6.54
N ASN A 51 -1.11 15.80 5.97
CA ASN A 51 -0.77 14.58 6.68
C ASN A 51 0.74 14.43 6.83
N VAL A 52 1.21 14.09 8.04
CA VAL A 52 2.62 13.80 8.30
C VAL A 52 2.90 12.35 7.93
N TYR A 53 3.94 12.15 7.12
CA TYR A 53 4.51 10.85 6.77
C TYR A 53 5.84 10.70 7.49
N THR A 54 5.95 9.64 8.29
CA THR A 54 7.16 9.36 9.07
C THR A 54 8.24 8.77 8.16
N ALA A 55 9.47 9.25 8.29
CA ALA A 55 10.61 8.73 7.55
C ALA A 55 10.93 7.29 7.94
N MET A 56 10.68 6.36 7.01
CA MET A 56 10.99 4.96 7.21
C MET A 56 11.32 4.29 5.88
N ALA A 57 12.40 3.53 5.86
CA ALA A 57 12.78 2.76 4.69
C ALA A 57 11.77 1.65 4.43
N PHE A 58 11.28 1.59 3.19
CA PHE A 58 10.50 0.47 2.70
C PHE A 58 10.86 0.17 1.25
N GLY A 59 10.83 -1.11 0.90
CA GLY A 59 11.01 -1.62 -0.46
C GLY A 59 9.68 -2.14 -0.99
N CYS A 60 9.35 -1.78 -2.22
CA CYS A 60 8.26 -2.40 -2.96
C CYS A 60 8.85 -3.07 -4.19
N SER A 61 8.71 -4.39 -4.29
CA SER A 61 8.98 -5.12 -5.52
C SER A 61 7.66 -5.33 -6.26
N ILE A 62 7.55 -4.68 -7.41
CA ILE A 62 6.45 -4.91 -8.34
C ILE A 62 6.84 -6.15 -9.16
N PRO A 63 6.06 -7.23 -9.17
CA PRO A 63 6.33 -8.39 -10.00
C PRO A 63 6.18 -7.99 -11.46
N ASP A 64 6.95 -8.65 -12.31
CA ASP A 64 6.69 -8.62 -13.73
C ASP A 64 5.31 -9.19 -14.03
N ASP A 65 4.56 -8.48 -14.86
CA ASP A 65 3.26 -8.88 -15.40
C ASP A 65 3.49 -10.05 -16.38
N GLN A 66 3.71 -11.25 -15.84
CA GLN A 66 3.81 -12.48 -16.62
C GLN A 66 2.39 -12.97 -16.96
N GLU A 67 2.13 -13.17 -18.25
CA GLU A 67 0.82 -13.62 -18.75
C GLU A 67 0.32 -14.86 -17.99
N GLY A 68 -0.83 -14.73 -17.31
CA GLY A 68 -1.55 -15.84 -16.67
C GLY A 68 -1.52 -15.90 -15.14
N GLN A 69 -0.81 -15.00 -14.45
CA GLN A 69 -0.88 -14.87 -12.99
C GLN A 69 -1.45 -13.51 -12.56
N LEU A 70 -2.19 -13.50 -11.44
CA LEU A 70 -2.56 -12.24 -10.80
C LEU A 70 -1.26 -11.53 -10.35
N PRO A 71 -1.04 -10.26 -10.75
CA PRO A 71 0.15 -9.54 -10.34
C PRO A 71 0.15 -9.36 -8.81
N GLN A 72 1.13 -9.95 -8.14
CA GLN A 72 1.36 -9.86 -6.68
C GLN A 72 2.63 -9.07 -6.36
N ALA A 73 2.48 -7.81 -5.95
CA ALA A 73 3.57 -7.00 -5.43
C ALA A 73 3.96 -7.43 -4.02
N GLN A 74 5.24 -7.32 -3.68
CA GLN A 74 5.72 -7.56 -2.33
C GLN A 74 6.21 -6.26 -1.73
N LEU A 75 5.67 -5.94 -0.56
CA LEU A 75 6.02 -4.78 0.23
C LEU A 75 6.84 -5.25 1.43
N GLU A 76 8.00 -4.65 1.64
CA GLU A 76 8.81 -4.83 2.84
C GLU A 76 9.03 -3.47 3.49
N ILE A 77 8.66 -3.35 4.76
CA ILE A 77 8.82 -2.14 5.56
C ILE A 77 9.68 -2.48 6.76
N ASP A 78 10.66 -1.65 7.09
CA ASP A 78 11.44 -1.85 8.31
C ASP A 78 10.57 -1.59 9.56
N ASN A 79 10.65 -2.47 10.56
CA ASN A 79 9.81 -2.41 11.77
C ASN A 79 10.57 -1.83 12.97
N VAL A 80 11.34 -0.75 12.76
CA VAL A 80 12.19 -0.18 13.81
C VAL A 80 11.36 0.60 14.85
N GLY A 81 10.19 1.11 14.47
CA GLY A 81 9.36 2.00 15.31
C GLY A 81 8.36 1.32 16.26
N ARG A 82 8.14 0.00 16.19
CA ARG A 82 7.06 -0.75 16.89
C ARG A 82 5.62 -0.28 16.62
N GLU A 83 5.41 0.85 15.95
CA GLU A 83 4.09 1.36 15.55
C GLU A 83 3.36 0.37 14.63
N LEU A 84 4.09 -0.26 13.70
CA LEU A 84 3.54 -1.28 12.82
C LEU A 84 3.14 -2.56 13.57
N THR A 85 3.89 -2.93 14.61
CA THR A 85 3.56 -4.07 15.49
C THR A 85 2.22 -3.84 16.18
N GLN A 86 2.03 -2.67 16.79
CA GLN A 86 0.79 -2.33 17.47
C GLN A 86 -0.39 -2.30 16.49
N TRP A 87 -0.18 -1.76 15.29
CA TRP A 87 -1.20 -1.81 14.24
C TRP A 87 -1.60 -3.24 13.87
N LEU A 88 -0.63 -4.14 13.66
CA LEU A 88 -0.91 -5.51 13.25
C LEU A 88 -1.68 -6.29 14.33
N GLU A 89 -1.39 -6.02 15.60
CA GLU A 89 -2.13 -6.57 16.73
C GLU A 89 -3.58 -6.07 16.78
N VAL A 90 -3.80 -4.76 16.58
CA VAL A 90 -5.15 -4.14 16.59
C VAL A 90 -5.99 -4.64 15.40
N SER A 91 -5.37 -4.78 14.24
CA SER A 91 -6.03 -5.22 13.00
C SER A 91 -6.22 -6.74 12.88
N GLN A 92 -5.94 -7.50 13.95
CA GLN A 92 -6.03 -8.98 13.98
C GLN A 92 -5.35 -9.65 12.77
N GLY A 93 -4.17 -9.16 12.38
CA GLY A 93 -3.44 -9.66 11.22
C GLY A 93 -3.70 -8.92 9.90
N GLY A 94 -4.34 -7.75 9.95
CA GLY A 94 -4.46 -6.82 8.81
C GLY A 94 -5.41 -7.28 7.71
N LEU A 95 -6.44 -8.06 8.06
CA LEU A 95 -7.44 -8.54 7.11
C LEU A 95 -8.28 -7.38 6.56
N GLY A 96 -8.10 -7.07 5.27
CA GLY A 96 -8.78 -5.94 4.62
C GLY A 96 -8.02 -4.62 4.73
N ALA A 97 -6.72 -4.65 5.06
CA ALA A 97 -5.87 -3.48 4.91
C ALA A 97 -5.69 -3.11 3.43
N THR A 98 -5.67 -1.82 3.15
CA THR A 98 -5.36 -1.28 1.82
C THR A 98 -4.11 -0.42 1.90
N ALA A 99 -3.17 -0.64 0.98
CA ALA A 99 -1.97 0.18 0.83
C ALA A 99 -2.13 1.12 -0.37
N THR A 100 -2.08 2.42 -0.10
CA THR A 100 -2.03 3.47 -1.11
C THR A 100 -0.60 3.97 -1.25
N PHE A 101 0.00 3.73 -2.41
CA PHE A 101 1.27 4.32 -2.79
C PHE A 101 1.04 5.64 -3.50
N SER A 102 1.88 6.62 -3.24
CA SER A 102 1.85 7.91 -3.92
C SER A 102 3.27 8.40 -4.17
N GLU A 103 3.59 8.77 -5.40
CA GLU A 103 4.85 9.41 -5.76
C GLU A 103 4.69 10.92 -5.73
N ILE A 104 5.61 11.59 -5.04
CA ILE A 104 5.66 13.05 -4.94
C ILE A 104 7.09 13.54 -5.20
N LEU A 105 7.22 14.85 -5.44
CA LEU A 105 8.50 15.55 -5.39
C LEU A 105 8.63 16.26 -4.04
N ARG A 106 9.84 16.26 -3.48
CA ARG A 106 10.09 16.92 -2.18
C ARG A 106 9.79 18.42 -2.22
N SER A 107 10.05 19.11 -3.33
CA SER A 107 9.75 20.54 -3.48
C SER A 107 8.26 20.88 -3.57
N VAL A 108 7.42 19.91 -3.96
CA VAL A 108 5.97 20.11 -4.11
C VAL A 108 5.25 18.92 -3.46
N PRO A 109 5.32 18.80 -2.12
CA PRO A 109 4.85 17.60 -1.42
C PRO A 109 3.33 17.40 -1.51
N ASP A 110 2.56 18.46 -1.75
CA ASP A 110 1.11 18.40 -1.90
C ASP A 110 0.68 17.89 -3.29
N HIS A 111 1.58 17.87 -4.28
CA HIS A 111 1.27 17.42 -5.62
C HIS A 111 1.65 15.94 -5.81
N VAL A 112 0.63 15.08 -5.86
CA VAL A 112 0.79 13.65 -6.16
C VAL A 112 0.91 13.44 -7.68
N GLU A 113 2.05 12.93 -8.12
CA GLU A 113 2.37 12.67 -9.53
C GLU A 113 1.77 11.35 -10.01
N TRP A 114 1.76 10.36 -9.12
CA TRP A 114 1.18 9.05 -9.38
C TRP A 114 0.72 8.44 -8.08
N GLY A 115 -0.39 7.70 -8.11
CA GLY A 115 -0.83 6.92 -6.97
C GLY A 115 -1.52 5.64 -7.41
N ILE A 116 -1.42 4.63 -6.56
CA ILE A 116 -2.11 3.36 -6.73
C ILE A 116 -2.55 2.84 -5.36
N THR A 117 -3.76 2.33 -5.29
CA THR A 117 -4.27 1.65 -4.11
C THR A 117 -4.36 0.16 -4.41
N MET A 118 -3.81 -0.66 -3.52
CA MET A 118 -3.80 -2.12 -3.62
C MET A 118 -4.23 -2.73 -2.30
N ASP A 119 -4.84 -3.91 -2.38
CA ASP A 119 -5.24 -4.66 -1.20
C ASP A 119 -4.02 -5.39 -0.63
N MET A 120 -3.87 -5.34 0.69
CA MET A 120 -2.82 -6.06 1.40
C MET A 120 -3.34 -7.45 1.78
N SER A 121 -2.55 -8.46 1.42
CA SER A 121 -2.79 -9.85 1.75
C SER A 121 -1.51 -10.49 2.29
N ARG A 122 -1.63 -11.61 3.00
CA ARG A 122 -0.49 -12.37 3.55
C ARG A 122 0.53 -11.48 4.28
N ILE A 123 0.06 -10.66 5.22
CA ILE A 123 0.92 -9.83 6.04
C ILE A 123 1.68 -10.73 7.03
N SER A 124 2.99 -10.58 7.06
CA SER A 124 3.89 -11.31 7.96
C SER A 124 4.81 -10.30 8.64
N MET A 125 5.10 -10.52 9.91
CA MET A 125 5.94 -9.61 10.70
C MET A 125 7.05 -10.37 11.39
N THR A 126 8.25 -9.82 11.27
CA THR A 126 9.46 -10.20 12.01
C THR A 126 9.87 -9.03 12.91
N GLN A 127 10.76 -9.29 13.87
CA GLN A 127 11.25 -8.28 14.82
C GLN A 127 11.87 -7.04 14.15
N GLN A 128 12.38 -7.16 12.93
CA GLN A 128 13.03 -6.07 12.19
C GLN A 128 12.28 -5.62 10.94
N LYS A 129 11.33 -6.40 10.44
CA LYS A 129 10.68 -6.17 9.13
C LYS A 129 9.22 -6.61 9.15
N VAL A 130 8.37 -5.85 8.46
CA VAL A 130 7.00 -6.23 8.11
C VAL A 130 6.95 -6.46 6.61
N SER A 131 6.50 -7.63 6.19
CA SER A 131 6.28 -7.98 4.79
C SER A 131 4.80 -8.17 4.50
N ALA A 132 4.36 -7.74 3.33
CA ALA A 132 2.99 -7.92 2.87
C ALA A 132 2.95 -8.22 1.37
N THR A 133 1.99 -9.02 0.94
CA THR A 133 1.69 -9.24 -0.48
C THR A 133 0.57 -8.30 -0.90
N LEU A 134 0.91 -7.37 -1.77
CA LEU A 134 -0.01 -6.45 -2.42
C LEU A 134 -0.60 -7.10 -3.65
N GLY A 135 -1.91 -7.01 -3.81
CA GLY A 135 -2.59 -7.52 -4.99
C GLY A 135 -3.82 -6.70 -5.30
N PHE A 136 -4.41 -7.00 -6.46
CA PHE A 136 -5.78 -6.60 -6.72
C PHE A 136 -6.72 -7.64 -6.12
N PRO A 137 -7.91 -7.23 -5.66
CA PRO A 137 -8.91 -8.18 -5.20
C PRO A 137 -9.25 -9.13 -6.35
N ASP A 138 -9.14 -10.42 -6.07
CA ASP A 138 -9.50 -11.49 -7.00
C ASP A 138 -11.02 -11.58 -7.10
N THR A 139 -11.61 -10.59 -7.75
CA THR A 139 -13.07 -10.47 -7.95
C THR A 139 -13.59 -11.63 -8.81
N LEU A 140 -12.71 -12.26 -9.59
CA LEU A 140 -13.04 -13.39 -10.46
C LEU A 140 -13.15 -14.71 -9.68
N ASN A 141 -12.34 -14.91 -8.62
CA ASN A 141 -12.45 -16.07 -7.73
C ASN A 141 -13.25 -15.80 -6.44
N GLN A 142 -13.82 -14.60 -6.26
CA GLN A 142 -14.83 -14.40 -5.23
C GLN A 142 -16.03 -15.33 -5.49
N GLN A 143 -16.56 -15.93 -4.42
CA GLN A 143 -17.75 -16.75 -4.55
C GLN A 143 -18.89 -15.89 -5.11
N GLY A 144 -19.33 -16.17 -6.35
CA GLY A 144 -20.39 -15.42 -7.03
C GLY A 144 -21.78 -15.57 -6.41
N VAL A 145 -21.90 -16.28 -5.29
CA VAL A 145 -23.16 -16.52 -4.59
C VAL A 145 -23.13 -15.77 -3.27
N ALA A 146 -23.89 -14.68 -3.20
CA ALA A 146 -23.98 -13.81 -2.02
C ALA A 146 -24.59 -14.50 -0.78
N MET A 147 -25.35 -15.58 -0.97
CA MET A 147 -26.00 -16.31 0.12
C MET A 147 -26.11 -17.80 -0.24
N GLN A 148 -25.51 -18.66 0.59
CA GLN A 148 -25.69 -20.10 0.49
C GLN A 148 -26.86 -20.53 1.38
N PHE A 149 -27.80 -21.26 0.80
CA PHE A 149 -28.88 -21.91 1.54
C PHE A 149 -28.32 -23.13 2.27
N ARG A 150 -28.04 -22.97 3.55
CA ARG A 150 -27.71 -24.06 4.48
C ARG A 150 -28.87 -24.28 5.44
N PRO A 151 -28.98 -25.45 6.09
CA PRO A 151 -30.06 -25.72 7.06
C PRO A 151 -30.13 -24.68 8.19
N ASP A 152 -29.00 -24.06 8.52
CA ASP A 152 -28.85 -22.98 9.49
C ASP A 152 -29.37 -21.61 9.00
N THR A 153 -29.25 -21.30 7.72
CA THR A 153 -29.65 -19.98 7.15
C THR A 153 -31.00 -19.99 6.45
N ALA A 154 -31.52 -21.16 6.07
CA ALA A 154 -32.84 -21.30 5.48
C ALA A 154 -33.53 -22.61 5.90
N PRO A 155 -34.04 -22.68 7.14
CA PRO A 155 -34.67 -23.89 7.68
C PRO A 155 -36.00 -24.26 7.01
N GLY A 156 -36.57 -23.39 6.16
CA GLY A 156 -37.82 -23.66 5.43
C GLY A 156 -37.63 -24.28 4.04
N LEU A 157 -36.39 -24.52 3.60
CA LEU A 157 -36.03 -25.10 2.29
C LEU A 157 -35.54 -26.55 2.40
N PHE A 158 -35.35 -27.07 3.62
CA PHE A 158 -34.87 -28.42 3.93
C PHE A 158 -35.89 -29.19 4.75
#